data_AF-A0A7V5BGF6-F1
#
_entry.id   AF-A0A7V5BGF6-F1
#
_cell.length_a   1.000
_cell.length_b   1.000
_cell.length_c   1.000
_cell.angle_alpha   90.00
_cell.angle_beta   90.00
_cell.angle_gamma   90.00
#
_symmetry.space_group_name_H-M   'P 1'
#
loop_
_entity.id
_entity.type
_entity.pdbx_description
1 polymer ?
#
loop_
_entity_poly.entity_id
_entity_poly.type
_entity_poly.pdbx_seq_one_letter_code
_entity_poly.pdbx_strand_id
1 'polypeptide(L)'
;MRHQILIFCILSVSLSINCRWDRLVSRTRIPKESYPETGFLWGFMNQSGEVVIPAKYQEVRDFHEGLAAFRQGYLWGYLNQSGQEVIKPGYLQAHSFSNHLAKVITPDGRSLYIRPSGKSAFDLHCSKAGNFHNNRAPIWIKNKAGYIDSTGRIVIPPRFEDAYEFYLSTAIVQYQGKFGLIDPFGKYILKPEYDLIYFDKKSNDNWCLLEKDGITSYYNLSSNQFLEQKIAEGQPFFNHSAVVRKDSLYGVINSQGDWVLMPIFSNLINLGSHRWALKDEANYFMIDHSGLQYGEGFNQIY
;
A
#
# COMPACT_ATOMS: atom_id res chain seq x y z
N MET A 1 19.53 -15.83 16.66
CA MET A 1 19.08 -16.44 15.39
C MET A 1 17.59 -16.17 15.24
N ARG A 2 17.15 -15.40 14.23
CA ARG A 2 15.73 -15.19 13.96
C ARG A 2 15.26 -16.36 13.08
N HIS A 3 14.54 -17.32 13.65
CA HIS A 3 13.83 -18.33 12.87
C HIS A 3 12.69 -17.64 12.12
N GLN A 4 12.82 -17.46 10.81
CA GLN A 4 11.69 -17.01 9.98
C GLN A 4 10.75 -18.20 9.75
N ILE A 5 9.46 -17.96 9.96
CA ILE A 5 8.39 -18.92 9.67
C ILE A 5 7.73 -18.46 8.37
N LEU A 6 7.58 -19.37 7.41
CA LEU A 6 7.03 -19.14 6.08
C LEU A 6 5.60 -19.67 5.98
N ILE A 7 4.79 -19.05 5.13
CA ILE A 7 3.41 -19.46 4.84
C ILE A 7 3.41 -20.56 3.77
N PHE A 8 2.55 -21.58 3.91
CA PHE A 8 2.27 -22.55 2.85
C PHE A 8 0.76 -22.85 2.75
N CYS A 9 0.34 -23.38 1.60
CA CYS A 9 -1.05 -23.71 1.32
C CYS A 9 -1.19 -25.18 0.85
N ILE A 10 -2.29 -25.84 1.22
CA ILE A 10 -2.67 -27.19 0.74
C ILE A 10 -4.08 -27.14 0.15
N LEU A 11 -4.30 -27.89 -0.92
CA LEU A 11 -5.63 -28.12 -1.51
C LEU A 11 -6.43 -29.11 -0.62
N SER A 12 -7.51 -28.66 -0.01
CA SER A 12 -8.47 -29.51 0.70
C SER A 12 -9.58 -29.98 -0.25
N VAL A 13 -9.64 -31.29 -0.49
CA VAL A 13 -10.80 -31.92 -1.15
C VAL A 13 -11.79 -32.30 -0.04
N SER A 14 -12.80 -31.47 0.20
CA SER A 14 -13.88 -31.79 1.14
C SER A 14 -15.18 -32.01 0.38
N LEU A 15 -15.78 -33.21 0.49
CA LEU A 15 -17.18 -33.43 0.16
C LEU A 15 -18.04 -32.53 1.04
N SER A 16 -18.89 -31.73 0.41
CA SER A 16 -19.84 -30.83 1.05
C SER A 16 -20.81 -31.59 1.96
N ILE A 17 -20.59 -31.52 3.27
CA ILE A 17 -21.58 -31.86 4.28
C ILE A 17 -22.19 -30.54 4.77
N ASN A 18 -23.49 -30.36 4.52
CA ASN A 18 -24.32 -29.29 5.04
C ASN A 18 -24.14 -29.12 6.56
N CYS A 19 -23.41 -28.09 7.00
CA CYS A 19 -23.43 -27.64 8.39
C CYS A 19 -24.47 -26.53 8.55
N ARG A 20 -25.61 -26.87 9.17
CA ARG A 20 -26.56 -25.89 9.73
C ARG A 20 -25.95 -25.24 10.97
N TRP A 21 -25.58 -23.97 10.88
CA TRP A 21 -25.31 -23.10 12.03
C TRP A 21 -26.46 -22.10 12.18
N ASP A 22 -27.56 -22.54 12.80
CA ASP A 22 -28.61 -21.65 13.28
C ASP A 22 -28.50 -21.47 14.81
N ARG A 23 -28.70 -20.23 15.25
CA ARG A 23 -28.64 -19.71 16.64
C ARG A 23 -27.24 -19.35 17.15
N LEU A 24 -26.75 -18.17 16.74
CA LEU A 24 -26.16 -17.18 17.67
C LEU A 24 -25.80 -15.82 17.03
N VAL A 25 -26.03 -15.61 15.72
CA VAL A 25 -25.76 -14.30 15.10
C VAL A 25 -27.02 -13.43 15.10
N SER A 26 -27.41 -12.92 16.27
CA SER A 26 -28.44 -11.89 16.34
C SER A 26 -27.79 -10.49 16.33
N ARG A 27 -28.13 -9.71 15.29
CA ARG A 27 -28.08 -8.23 15.17
C ARG A 27 -26.90 -7.52 14.50
N THR A 28 -25.93 -8.19 13.88
CA THR A 28 -24.94 -7.50 13.03
C THR A 28 -25.11 -7.86 11.56
N ARG A 29 -25.43 -6.87 10.73
CA ARG A 29 -25.41 -6.98 9.26
C ARG A 29 -23.96 -7.14 8.80
N ILE A 30 -23.47 -8.37 8.76
CA ILE A 30 -22.21 -8.71 8.08
C ILE A 30 -22.44 -8.44 6.58
N PRO A 31 -21.65 -7.58 5.92
CA PRO A 31 -21.77 -7.38 4.48
C PRO A 31 -21.62 -8.72 3.76
N LYS A 32 -22.56 -9.00 2.86
CA LYS A 32 -22.62 -10.24 2.07
C LYS A 32 -21.63 -10.14 0.89
N GLU A 33 -20.37 -9.83 1.17
CA GLU A 33 -19.29 -10.05 0.20
C GLU A 33 -18.91 -11.53 0.32
N SER A 34 -19.30 -12.31 -0.69
CA SER A 34 -18.91 -13.70 -0.82
C SER A 34 -17.40 -13.77 -1.07
N TYR A 35 -16.63 -13.86 0.02
CA TYR A 35 -15.24 -14.31 -0.08
C TYR A 35 -15.27 -15.72 -0.66
N PRO A 36 -14.55 -16.01 -1.76
CA PRO A 36 -14.56 -17.35 -2.33
C PRO A 36 -14.11 -18.33 -1.25
N GLU A 37 -14.93 -19.35 -0.99
CA GLU A 37 -14.47 -20.55 -0.30
C GLU A 37 -13.47 -21.25 -1.23
N THR A 38 -12.24 -20.76 -1.22
CA THR A 38 -11.14 -21.46 -1.86
C THR A 38 -10.99 -22.77 -1.11
N GLY A 39 -11.01 -23.92 -1.80
CA GLY A 39 -10.71 -25.24 -1.24
C GLY A 39 -9.24 -25.39 -0.83
N PHE A 40 -8.64 -24.32 -0.32
CA PHE A 40 -7.24 -24.12 -0.03
C PHE A 40 -7.14 -23.68 1.43
N LEU A 41 -6.36 -24.42 2.21
CA LEU A 41 -6.10 -24.11 3.61
C LEU A 41 -4.63 -23.76 3.78
N TRP A 42 -4.40 -22.77 4.63
CA TRP A 42 -3.10 -22.20 4.93
C TRP A 42 -2.59 -22.65 6.29
N GLY A 43 -1.28 -22.88 6.33
CA GLY A 43 -0.50 -23.22 7.52
C GLY A 43 0.85 -22.51 7.49
N PHE A 44 1.72 -22.87 8.42
CA PHE A 44 3.05 -22.30 8.54
C PHE A 44 4.12 -23.37 8.64
N MET A 45 5.24 -23.16 7.95
CA MET A 45 6.40 -24.02 7.94
C MET A 45 7.65 -23.24 8.34
N ASN A 46 8.68 -23.92 8.82
CA ASN A 46 9.98 -23.29 9.05
C ASN A 46 10.81 -23.24 7.75
N GLN A 47 12.02 -22.68 7.83
CA GLN A 47 12.92 -22.56 6.68
C GLN A 47 13.42 -23.91 6.13
N SER A 48 13.40 -24.98 6.93
CA SER A 48 13.71 -26.35 6.46
C SER A 48 12.53 -27.01 5.74
N GLY A 49 11.38 -26.33 5.62
CA GLY A 49 10.17 -26.86 5.00
C GLY A 49 9.33 -27.76 5.92
N GLU A 50 9.66 -27.82 7.21
CA GLU A 50 8.90 -28.59 8.18
C GLU A 50 7.66 -27.81 8.60
N VAL A 51 6.50 -28.45 8.56
CA VAL A 51 5.23 -27.85 8.99
C VAL A 51 5.25 -27.61 10.49
N VAL A 52 5.18 -26.34 10.90
CA VAL A 52 5.11 -25.91 12.30
C VAL A 52 3.66 -25.76 12.76
N ILE A 53 2.81 -25.23 11.87
CA ILE A 53 1.37 -25.06 12.10
C ILE A 53 0.65 -25.71 10.92
N PRO A 54 -0.16 -26.77 11.14
CA PRO A 54 -0.87 -27.45 10.08
C PRO A 54 -1.79 -26.52 9.28
N ALA A 55 -1.96 -26.83 8.00
CA ALA A 55 -2.86 -26.10 7.12
C ALA A 55 -4.33 -26.31 7.53
N LYS A 56 -4.90 -25.32 8.21
CA LYS A 56 -6.30 -25.37 8.68
C LYS A 56 -7.04 -24.04 8.62
N TYR A 57 -6.38 -22.97 8.18
CA TYR A 57 -6.95 -21.63 8.13
C TYR A 57 -7.32 -21.26 6.70
N GLN A 58 -8.39 -20.52 6.50
CA GLN A 58 -8.78 -20.10 5.15
C GLN A 58 -7.85 -19.02 4.59
N GLU A 59 -7.18 -18.29 5.48
CA GLU A 59 -6.21 -17.26 5.13
C GLU A 59 -5.33 -16.98 6.35
N VAL A 60 -4.08 -16.60 6.12
CA VAL A 60 -3.15 -16.17 7.16
C VAL A 60 -2.31 -14.99 6.66
N ARG A 61 -1.82 -14.16 7.58
CA ARG A 61 -0.79 -13.15 7.34
C ARG A 61 0.54 -13.60 7.92
N ASP A 62 1.63 -12.98 7.49
CA ASP A 62 2.95 -13.22 8.03
C ASP A 62 3.01 -12.94 9.53
N PHE A 63 3.93 -13.62 10.21
CA PHE A 63 4.24 -13.33 11.61
C PHE A 63 4.93 -11.97 11.74
N HIS A 64 4.32 -11.08 12.52
CA HIS A 64 4.92 -9.83 12.96
C HIS A 64 4.82 -9.73 14.47
N GLU A 65 5.92 -9.37 15.14
CA GLU A 65 5.99 -9.26 16.60
C GLU A 65 5.50 -10.52 17.35
N GLY A 66 5.73 -11.69 16.76
CA GLY A 66 5.37 -12.99 17.34
C GLY A 66 3.91 -13.43 17.13
N LEU A 67 3.09 -12.61 16.47
CA LEU A 67 1.69 -12.95 16.14
C LEU A 67 1.43 -12.91 14.63
N ALA A 68 0.55 -13.79 14.17
CA ALA A 68 0.03 -13.80 12.80
C ALA A 68 -1.50 -13.70 12.85
N ALA A 69 -2.06 -12.86 11.96
CA ALA A 69 -3.51 -12.83 11.78
C ALA A 69 -3.95 -14.06 10.99
N PHE A 70 -5.03 -14.71 11.41
CA PHE A 70 -5.62 -15.85 10.69
C PHE A 70 -7.11 -15.65 10.51
N ARG A 71 -7.67 -16.22 9.44
CA ARG A 71 -9.09 -16.16 9.14
C ARG A 71 -9.76 -17.52 9.33
N GLN A 72 -10.89 -17.49 10.02
CA GLN A 72 -11.81 -18.61 10.17
C GLN A 72 -13.24 -18.12 9.92
N GLY A 73 -13.87 -18.64 8.87
CA GLY A 73 -15.10 -18.07 8.33
C GLY A 73 -14.86 -16.64 7.82
N TYR A 74 -15.71 -15.72 8.25
CA TYR A 74 -15.62 -14.29 7.89
C TYR A 74 -14.82 -13.47 8.91
N LEU A 75 -14.31 -14.11 9.96
CA LEU A 75 -13.69 -13.41 11.08
C LEU A 75 -12.21 -13.71 11.19
N TRP A 76 -11.48 -12.68 11.58
CA TRP A 76 -10.05 -12.70 11.83
C TRP A 76 -9.76 -12.76 13.32
N GLY A 77 -8.77 -13.60 13.66
CA GLY A 77 -8.14 -13.69 14.97
C GLY A 77 -6.61 -13.60 14.84
N TYR A 78 -5.90 -13.87 15.93
CA TYR A 78 -4.44 -13.92 15.96
C TYR A 78 -3.93 -15.15 16.67
N LEU A 79 -2.88 -15.74 16.12
CA LEU A 79 -2.18 -16.89 16.68
C LEU A 79 -0.69 -16.58 16.90
N ASN A 80 -0.06 -17.29 17.82
CA ASN A 80 1.38 -17.21 18.06
C ASN A 80 2.15 -18.23 17.21
N GLN A 81 3.48 -18.23 17.33
CA GLN A 81 4.37 -19.10 16.55
C GLN A 81 4.21 -20.61 16.82
N SER A 82 3.58 -21.00 17.94
CA SER A 82 3.23 -22.39 18.23
C SER A 82 1.84 -22.78 17.69
N GLY A 83 1.16 -21.87 16.97
CA GLY A 83 -0.20 -22.09 16.45
C GLY A 83 -1.31 -21.96 17.50
N GLN A 84 -1.00 -21.46 18.70
CA GLN A 84 -1.99 -21.18 19.72
C GLN A 84 -2.73 -19.88 19.38
N GLU A 85 -4.06 -19.93 19.36
CA GLU A 85 -4.90 -18.75 19.21
C GLU A 85 -4.76 -17.85 20.46
N VAL A 86 -4.14 -16.69 20.27
CA VAL A 86 -3.98 -15.67 21.32
C VAL A 86 -5.21 -14.76 21.35
N ILE A 87 -5.78 -14.49 20.18
CA ILE A 87 -7.00 -13.70 20.02
C ILE A 87 -7.94 -14.51 19.14
N LYS A 88 -9.08 -14.90 19.70
CA LYS A 88 -10.09 -15.67 18.95
C LYS A 88 -10.66 -14.84 17.79
N PRO A 89 -11.12 -15.49 16.69
CA PRO A 89 -11.74 -14.78 15.59
C PRO A 89 -12.92 -13.91 16.03
N GLY A 90 -12.84 -12.62 15.75
CA GLY A 90 -13.84 -11.64 16.19
C GLY A 90 -13.89 -10.35 15.37
N TYR A 91 -12.97 -10.17 14.41
CA TYR A 91 -12.85 -8.95 13.62
C TYR A 91 -13.18 -9.22 12.15
N LEU A 92 -13.82 -8.29 11.45
CA LEU A 92 -14.04 -8.37 10.00
C LEU A 92 -12.74 -8.20 9.21
N GLN A 93 -11.79 -7.43 9.75
CA GLN A 93 -10.44 -7.27 9.19
C GLN A 93 -9.41 -7.17 10.32
N ALA A 94 -8.21 -7.67 10.08
CA ALA A 94 -7.12 -7.68 11.06
C ALA A 94 -5.76 -7.49 10.38
N HIS A 95 -5.10 -6.37 10.64
CA HIS A 95 -3.75 -6.10 10.10
C HIS A 95 -2.67 -6.75 10.96
N SER A 96 -1.46 -6.90 10.41
CA SER A 96 -0.29 -7.38 11.17
C SER A 96 0.04 -6.40 12.31
N PHE A 97 0.61 -6.93 13.40
CA PHE A 97 1.10 -6.09 14.49
C PHE A 97 2.32 -5.28 14.05
N SER A 98 2.36 -4.00 14.46
CA SER A 98 3.48 -3.08 14.27
C SER A 98 3.47 -2.06 15.40
N ASN A 99 4.61 -1.87 16.05
CA ASN A 99 4.75 -1.06 17.27
C ASN A 99 3.80 -1.54 18.39
N HIS A 100 3.65 -2.84 18.56
CA HIS A 100 2.74 -3.46 19.54
C HIS A 100 1.26 -3.08 19.37
N LEU A 101 0.87 -2.67 18.17
CA LEU A 101 -0.50 -2.34 17.80
C LEU A 101 -0.89 -3.04 16.50
N ALA A 102 -2.13 -3.49 16.43
CA ALA A 102 -2.73 -3.92 15.18
C ALA A 102 -4.03 -3.18 14.95
N LYS A 103 -4.24 -2.71 13.71
CA LYS A 103 -5.52 -2.16 13.29
C LYS A 103 -6.48 -3.31 13.01
N VAL A 104 -7.69 -3.23 13.58
CA VAL A 104 -8.77 -4.17 13.34
C VAL A 104 -10.07 -3.43 13.01
N ILE A 105 -10.95 -4.11 12.27
CA ILE A 105 -12.32 -3.64 12.01
C ILE A 105 -13.28 -4.57 12.74
N THR A 106 -14.11 -4.03 13.63
CA THR A 106 -15.11 -4.79 14.37
C THR A 106 -16.36 -5.09 13.52
N PRO A 107 -17.20 -6.07 13.90
CA PRO A 107 -18.43 -6.40 13.18
C PRO A 107 -19.45 -5.25 13.02
N ASP A 108 -19.35 -4.21 13.85
CA ASP A 108 -20.15 -2.98 13.76
C ASP A 108 -19.51 -1.90 12.86
N GLY A 109 -18.39 -2.20 12.20
CA GLY A 109 -17.70 -1.31 11.26
C GLY A 109 -16.73 -0.31 11.88
N ARG A 110 -16.51 -0.32 13.20
CA ARG A 110 -15.54 0.58 13.84
C ARG A 110 -14.09 0.13 13.59
N SER A 111 -13.21 1.11 13.39
CA SER A 111 -11.77 0.89 13.32
C SER A 111 -11.15 1.08 14.70
N LEU A 112 -10.41 0.08 15.19
CA LEU A 112 -9.75 0.08 16.49
C LEU A 112 -8.28 -0.31 16.35
N TYR A 113 -7.48 0.08 17.33
CA TYR A 113 -6.16 -0.50 17.55
C TYR A 113 -6.21 -1.42 18.76
N ILE A 114 -5.66 -2.62 18.62
CA ILE A 114 -5.55 -3.59 19.71
C ILE A 114 -4.09 -3.85 20.06
N ARG A 115 -3.85 -4.24 21.30
CA ARG A 115 -2.56 -4.76 21.77
C ARG A 115 -2.47 -6.28 21.52
N PRO A 116 -1.27 -6.89 21.62
CA PRO A 116 -1.10 -8.35 21.48
C PRO A 116 -2.01 -9.19 22.40
N SER A 117 -2.49 -8.60 23.50
CA SER A 117 -3.47 -9.22 24.40
C SER A 117 -4.91 -9.26 23.86
N GLY A 118 -5.19 -8.64 22.71
CA GLY A 118 -6.53 -8.48 22.13
C GLY A 118 -7.35 -7.33 22.73
N LYS A 119 -6.85 -6.66 23.77
CA LYS A 119 -7.52 -5.49 24.35
C LYS A 119 -7.32 -4.26 23.46
N SER A 120 -8.36 -3.43 23.36
CA SER A 120 -8.26 -2.10 22.75
C SER A 120 -7.10 -1.33 23.38
N ALA A 121 -6.24 -0.75 22.54
CA ALA A 121 -5.06 -0.04 22.98
C ALA A 121 -5.38 1.31 23.62
N PHE A 122 -6.39 1.99 23.08
CA PHE A 122 -6.94 3.27 23.52
C PHE A 122 -8.33 3.44 22.90
N ASP A 123 -9.15 4.30 23.51
CA ASP A 123 -10.47 4.65 22.98
C ASP A 123 -10.33 5.83 22.01
N LEU A 124 -10.58 5.60 20.73
CA LEU A 124 -10.47 6.61 19.69
C LEU A 124 -11.82 6.75 18.99
N HIS A 125 -12.45 7.91 19.17
CA HIS A 125 -13.69 8.26 18.48
C HIS A 125 -13.42 8.75 17.04
N CYS A 126 -12.83 7.88 16.22
CA CYS A 126 -12.58 8.13 14.79
C CYS A 126 -13.51 7.29 13.91
N SER A 127 -13.86 7.80 12.73
CA SER A 127 -14.58 7.03 11.72
C SER A 127 -13.67 6.07 10.95
N LYS A 128 -12.38 6.40 10.84
CA LYS A 128 -11.37 5.64 10.09
C LYS A 128 -9.98 5.85 10.69
N ALA A 129 -9.12 4.85 10.54
CA ALA A 129 -7.71 4.92 10.90
C ALA A 129 -6.81 4.20 9.87
N GLY A 130 -5.62 4.74 9.62
CA GLY A 130 -4.57 4.16 8.78
C GLY A 130 -3.63 3.23 9.54
N ASN A 131 -2.61 2.71 8.88
CA ASN A 131 -1.58 1.92 9.56
C ASN A 131 -0.53 2.83 10.21
N PHE A 132 0.14 2.30 11.22
CA PHE A 132 1.28 2.98 11.85
C PHE A 132 2.53 2.86 10.98
N HIS A 133 3.13 4.00 10.65
CA HIS A 133 4.48 4.13 10.08
C HIS A 133 5.22 5.24 10.84
N ASN A 134 6.47 5.00 11.24
CA ASN A 134 7.28 5.96 12.02
C ASN A 134 6.53 6.56 13.22
N ASN A 135 5.81 5.71 13.98
CA ASN A 135 5.01 6.14 15.14
C ASN A 135 3.91 7.19 14.79
N ARG A 136 3.37 7.13 13.57
CA ARG A 136 2.26 7.96 13.11
C ARG A 136 1.23 7.10 12.37
N ALA A 137 -0.04 7.32 12.66
CA ALA A 137 -1.14 6.78 11.87
C ALA A 137 -2.16 7.89 11.57
N PRO A 138 -2.63 8.04 10.31
CA PRO A 138 -3.67 9.00 10.00
C PRO A 138 -5.00 8.52 10.60
N ILE A 139 -5.79 9.45 11.10
CA ILE A 139 -7.10 9.21 11.69
C ILE A 139 -8.09 10.24 11.18
N TRP A 140 -9.37 9.86 11.06
CA TRP A 140 -10.43 10.77 10.63
C TRP A 140 -11.43 10.96 11.77
N ILE A 141 -11.55 12.21 12.24
CA ILE A 141 -12.52 12.63 13.25
C ILE A 141 -13.39 13.71 12.62
N LYS A 142 -14.71 13.50 12.61
CA LYS A 142 -15.68 14.42 11.99
C LYS A 142 -15.29 14.82 10.55
N ASN A 143 -14.87 13.83 9.75
CA ASN A 143 -14.43 13.99 8.35
C ASN A 143 -13.20 14.89 8.14
N LYS A 144 -12.41 15.13 9.19
CA LYS A 144 -11.11 15.77 9.07
C LYS A 144 -10.02 14.80 9.47
N ALA A 145 -8.95 14.80 8.69
CA ALA A 145 -7.81 13.95 8.90
C ALA A 145 -6.77 14.64 9.81
N GLY A 146 -6.23 13.87 10.73
CA GLY A 146 -5.11 14.21 11.62
C GLY A 146 -4.24 12.97 11.84
N TYR A 147 -3.32 13.02 12.78
CA TYR A 147 -2.45 11.88 13.10
C TYR A 147 -2.36 11.63 14.59
N ILE A 148 -2.27 10.36 14.95
CA ILE A 148 -1.98 9.88 16.30
C ILE A 148 -0.60 9.22 16.38
N ASP A 149 -0.04 9.16 17.58
CA ASP A 149 1.09 8.28 17.91
C ASP A 149 0.62 6.91 18.45
N SER A 150 1.56 6.00 18.69
CA SER A 150 1.30 4.66 19.25
C SER A 150 0.73 4.66 20.67
N THR A 151 0.72 5.80 21.36
CA THR A 151 0.03 5.95 22.65
C THR A 151 -1.45 6.33 22.47
N GLY A 152 -1.87 6.63 21.24
CA GLY A 152 -3.21 7.11 20.90
C GLY A 152 -3.37 8.62 21.05
N ARG A 153 -2.28 9.36 21.34
CA ARG A 153 -2.33 10.82 21.45
C ARG A 153 -2.41 11.42 20.06
N ILE A 154 -3.30 12.39 19.88
CA ILE A 154 -3.35 13.22 18.68
C ILE A 154 -2.10 14.11 18.67
N VAL A 155 -1.20 13.83 17.73
CA VAL A 155 0.06 14.57 17.54
C VAL A 155 -0.03 15.58 16.39
N ILE A 156 -0.95 15.37 15.45
CA ILE A 156 -1.33 16.35 14.44
C ILE A 156 -2.85 16.49 14.50
N PRO A 157 -3.39 17.64 14.95
CA PRO A 157 -4.84 17.83 15.08
C PRO A 157 -5.59 17.61 13.77
N PRO A 158 -6.79 16.98 13.80
CA PRO A 158 -7.65 16.85 12.62
C PRO A 158 -7.95 18.20 11.98
N ARG A 159 -7.43 18.43 10.78
CA ARG A 159 -7.64 19.68 10.02
C ARG A 159 -7.62 19.52 8.51
N PHE A 160 -7.05 18.41 8.03
CA PHE A 160 -6.96 18.11 6.60
C PHE A 160 -8.26 17.49 6.10
N GLU A 161 -8.56 17.64 4.82
CA GLU A 161 -9.67 16.94 4.18
C GLU A 161 -9.36 15.46 4.03
N ASP A 162 -8.12 15.14 3.66
CA ASP A 162 -7.61 13.78 3.61
C ASP A 162 -6.12 13.70 3.98
N ALA A 163 -5.66 12.52 4.36
CA ALA A 163 -4.28 12.30 4.80
C ALA A 163 -3.81 10.86 4.52
N TYR A 164 -2.61 10.76 3.96
CA TYR A 164 -1.98 9.49 3.63
C TYR A 164 -1.06 9.04 4.77
N GLU A 165 -0.69 7.77 4.77
CA GLU A 165 0.29 7.23 5.71
C GLU A 165 1.67 7.87 5.50
N PHE A 166 2.44 8.00 6.58
CA PHE A 166 3.82 8.46 6.48
C PHE A 166 4.69 7.46 5.72
N TYR A 167 5.53 7.98 4.84
CA TYR A 167 6.58 7.27 4.13
C TYR A 167 7.84 8.15 4.11
N LEU A 168 9.00 7.59 4.52
CA LEU A 168 10.24 8.36 4.69
C LEU A 168 10.05 9.69 5.45
N SER A 169 9.31 9.63 6.55
CA SER A 169 9.00 10.80 7.39
C SER A 169 8.23 11.92 6.69
N THR A 170 7.62 11.64 5.53
CA THR A 170 6.77 12.57 4.80
C THR A 170 5.37 11.97 4.62
N ALA A 171 4.33 12.81 4.69
CA ALA A 171 2.97 12.38 4.37
C ALA A 171 2.30 13.36 3.41
N ILE A 172 1.48 12.81 2.51
CA ILE A 172 0.61 13.60 1.63
C ILE A 172 -0.65 13.96 2.40
N VAL A 173 -1.04 15.23 2.33
CA VAL A 173 -2.27 15.74 2.94
C VAL A 173 -3.05 16.58 1.93
N GLN A 174 -4.37 16.53 2.02
CA GLN A 174 -5.26 17.37 1.23
C GLN A 174 -5.86 18.48 2.09
N TYR A 175 -5.87 19.71 1.58
CA TYR A 175 -6.47 20.86 2.24
C TYR A 175 -6.98 21.84 1.19
N GLN A 176 -8.25 22.26 1.31
CA GLN A 176 -8.90 23.16 0.35
C GLN A 176 -8.81 22.64 -1.09
N GLY A 177 -9.01 21.33 -1.26
CA GLY A 177 -8.99 20.66 -2.57
C GLY A 177 -7.61 20.45 -3.20
N LYS A 178 -6.52 20.96 -2.60
CA LYS A 178 -5.14 20.79 -3.10
C LYS A 178 -4.32 19.88 -2.20
N PHE A 179 -3.31 19.24 -2.76
CA PHE A 179 -2.38 18.35 -2.06
C PHE A 179 -1.09 19.06 -1.68
N GLY A 180 -0.54 18.70 -0.53
CA GLY A 180 0.75 19.14 -0.02
C GLY A 180 1.46 18.03 0.74
N LEU A 181 2.69 18.31 1.17
CA LEU A 181 3.52 17.39 1.96
C LEU A 181 3.75 17.94 3.36
N ILE A 182 3.69 17.08 4.37
CA ILE A 182 3.99 17.43 5.76
C ILE A 182 5.08 16.53 6.35
N ASP A 183 5.83 17.09 7.30
CA ASP A 183 6.74 16.36 8.16
C ASP A 183 6.00 15.65 9.32
N PRO A 184 6.67 14.84 10.16
CA PRO A 184 6.02 14.10 11.26
C PRO A 184 5.51 14.98 12.41
N PHE A 185 5.76 16.29 12.36
CA PHE A 185 5.26 17.31 13.27
C PHE A 185 4.09 18.09 12.67
N GLY A 186 3.69 17.79 11.43
CA GLY A 186 2.59 18.45 10.72
C GLY A 186 2.98 19.80 10.12
N LYS A 187 4.27 20.13 10.05
CA LYS A 187 4.76 21.30 9.32
C LYS A 187 4.79 20.98 7.83
N TYR A 188 4.35 21.93 7.01
CA TYR A 188 4.43 21.78 5.56
C TYR A 188 5.88 21.74 5.08
N ILE A 189 6.21 20.68 4.36
CA ILE A 189 7.37 20.57 3.48
C ILE A 189 7.02 21.26 2.16
N LEU A 190 5.88 20.87 1.58
CA LEU A 190 5.25 21.54 0.45
C LEU A 190 3.84 21.98 0.86
N LYS A 191 3.50 23.25 0.60
CA LYS A 191 2.16 23.76 0.91
C LYS A 191 1.11 23.09 0.01
N PRO A 192 -0.17 23.02 0.44
CA PRO A 192 -1.24 22.52 -0.40
C PRO A 192 -1.50 23.45 -1.58
N GLU A 193 -0.91 23.13 -2.73
CA GLU A 193 -1.06 23.89 -3.98
C GLU A 193 -1.07 23.01 -5.24
N TYR A 194 -0.89 21.70 -5.07
CA TYR A 194 -0.78 20.72 -6.15
C TYR A 194 -2.14 20.07 -6.41
N ASP A 195 -2.45 19.80 -7.68
CA ASP A 195 -3.63 19.05 -8.10
C ASP A 195 -3.50 17.57 -7.79
N LEU A 196 -2.27 17.05 -7.85
CA LEU A 196 -1.93 15.68 -7.52
C LEU A 196 -0.54 15.62 -6.90
N ILE A 197 -0.40 14.78 -5.87
CA ILE A 197 0.89 14.28 -5.41
C ILE A 197 0.80 12.75 -5.39
N TYR A 198 1.69 12.10 -6.12
CA TYR A 198 1.72 10.64 -6.22
C TYR A 198 3.11 10.11 -5.91
N PHE A 199 3.15 9.01 -5.17
CA PHE A 199 4.39 8.29 -4.87
C PHE A 199 4.15 6.78 -4.99
N ASP A 200 4.97 6.10 -5.79
CA ASP A 200 4.95 4.65 -5.87
C ASP A 200 5.87 4.05 -4.80
N LYS A 201 5.26 3.45 -3.76
CA LYS A 201 6.00 2.76 -2.69
C LYS A 201 6.87 1.60 -3.19
N LYS A 202 6.70 1.13 -4.43
CA LYS A 202 7.47 0.03 -5.02
C LYS A 202 8.69 0.48 -5.82
N SER A 203 8.79 1.76 -6.21
CA SER A 203 9.85 2.21 -7.10
C SER A 203 11.23 2.26 -6.45
N ASN A 204 11.30 2.30 -5.11
CA ASN A 204 12.53 2.49 -4.32
C ASN A 204 13.33 3.77 -4.67
N ASP A 205 12.77 4.67 -5.47
CA ASP A 205 13.46 5.85 -5.99
C ASP A 205 13.25 7.12 -5.16
N ASN A 206 12.27 7.09 -4.26
CA ASN A 206 11.91 8.19 -3.36
C ASN A 206 11.46 9.48 -4.07
N TRP A 207 11.28 9.44 -5.38
CA TRP A 207 10.71 10.52 -6.18
C TRP A 207 9.19 10.49 -6.12
N CYS A 208 8.57 11.58 -5.69
CA CYS A 208 7.15 11.81 -5.89
C CYS A 208 6.91 12.65 -7.14
N LEU A 209 5.87 12.27 -7.88
CA LEU A 209 5.31 13.03 -8.97
C LEU A 209 4.36 14.08 -8.39
N LEU A 210 4.48 15.31 -8.88
CA LEU A 210 3.65 16.44 -8.50
C LEU A 210 3.01 17.03 -9.76
N GLU A 211 1.70 17.26 -9.74
CA GLU A 211 1.02 17.99 -10.81
C GLU A 211 0.46 19.30 -10.28
N LYS A 212 0.70 20.39 -11.01
CA LYS A 212 0.14 21.71 -10.72
C LYS A 212 -0.17 22.42 -12.03
N ASP A 213 -1.43 22.78 -12.24
CA ASP A 213 -1.91 23.52 -13.41
C ASP A 213 -1.55 22.82 -14.74
N GLY A 214 -1.62 21.48 -14.77
CA GLY A 214 -1.29 20.66 -15.93
C GLY A 214 0.20 20.45 -16.20
N ILE A 215 1.08 20.90 -15.30
CA ILE A 215 2.53 20.71 -15.39
C ILE A 215 2.98 19.66 -14.38
N THR A 216 3.72 18.66 -14.85
CA THR A 216 4.36 17.66 -14.00
C THR A 216 5.73 18.14 -13.50
N SER A 217 6.02 17.89 -12.23
CA SER A 217 7.36 18.04 -11.64
C SER A 217 7.67 16.86 -10.72
N TYR A 218 8.94 16.70 -10.35
CA TYR A 218 9.37 15.66 -9.42
C TYR A 218 10.03 16.27 -8.19
N TYR A 219 9.76 15.68 -7.03
CA TYR A 219 10.38 16.05 -5.76
C TYR A 219 10.89 14.80 -5.06
N ASN A 220 12.14 14.83 -4.60
CA ASN A 220 12.76 13.71 -3.93
C ASN A 220 12.51 13.79 -2.42
N LEU A 221 11.85 12.79 -1.86
CA LEU A 221 11.49 12.72 -0.44
C LEU A 221 12.70 12.54 0.49
N SER A 222 13.84 12.07 -0.02
CA SER A 222 15.06 11.88 0.78
C SER A 222 15.95 13.10 0.80
N SER A 223 16.21 13.72 -0.36
CA SER A 223 17.05 14.91 -0.45
C SER A 223 16.28 16.21 -0.20
N ASN A 224 14.94 16.18 -0.22
CA ASN A 224 14.07 17.35 -0.16
C ASN A 224 14.35 18.37 -1.29
N GLN A 225 14.57 17.88 -2.50
CA GLN A 225 14.90 18.70 -3.66
C GLN A 225 13.96 18.40 -4.84
N PHE A 226 13.69 19.44 -5.62
CA PHE A 226 13.04 19.30 -6.92
C PHE A 226 14.03 18.81 -7.96
N LEU A 227 13.53 18.04 -8.93
CA LEU A 227 14.25 17.83 -10.17
C LEU A 227 14.15 19.09 -11.02
N GLU A 228 15.29 19.69 -11.40
CA GLU A 228 15.32 21.00 -12.08
C GLU A 228 14.83 20.97 -13.53
N GLN A 229 14.64 19.78 -14.11
CA GLN A 229 14.28 19.63 -15.52
C GLN A 229 12.84 20.07 -15.78
N LYS A 230 12.67 21.01 -16.73
CA LYS A 230 11.34 21.42 -17.22
C LYS A 230 10.78 20.33 -18.14
N ILE A 231 9.82 19.58 -17.63
CA ILE A 231 9.04 18.58 -18.38
C ILE A 231 7.59 19.06 -18.48
N ALA A 232 6.90 18.71 -19.57
CA ALA A 232 5.49 19.06 -19.73
C ALA A 232 4.62 18.03 -18.98
N GLU A 233 4.90 16.75 -19.19
CA GLU A 233 4.19 15.62 -18.57
C GLU A 233 5.22 14.54 -18.19
N GLY A 234 4.94 13.75 -17.16
CA GLY A 234 5.85 12.69 -16.72
C GLY A 234 5.13 11.51 -16.08
N GLN A 235 5.71 10.31 -16.16
CA GLN A 235 5.27 9.14 -15.41
C GLN A 235 6.06 9.02 -14.09
N PRO A 236 5.55 8.32 -13.07
CA PRO A 236 6.30 8.09 -11.84
C PRO A 236 7.67 7.46 -12.13
N PHE A 237 8.69 7.86 -11.36
CA PHE A 237 9.98 7.19 -11.39
C PHE A 237 9.83 5.72 -10.99
N PHE A 238 10.53 4.85 -11.71
CA PHE A 238 10.63 3.43 -11.42
C PHE A 238 12.01 2.92 -11.82
N ASN A 239 12.72 2.28 -10.89
CA ASN A 239 14.08 1.79 -11.09
C ASN A 239 15.01 2.87 -11.70
N HIS A 240 15.02 4.04 -11.07
CA HIS A 240 15.90 5.17 -11.36
C HIS A 240 15.61 5.99 -12.62
N SER A 241 14.54 5.69 -13.36
CA SER A 241 14.16 6.45 -14.56
C SER A 241 12.69 6.79 -14.63
N ALA A 242 12.35 7.78 -15.44
CA ALA A 242 10.97 8.16 -15.75
C ALA A 242 10.80 8.43 -17.24
N VAL A 243 9.67 7.97 -17.80
CA VAL A 243 9.21 8.39 -19.11
C VAL A 243 8.61 9.79 -18.99
N VAL A 244 9.10 10.73 -19.77
CA VAL A 244 8.67 12.13 -19.74
C VAL A 244 8.33 12.62 -21.14
N ARG A 245 7.48 13.63 -21.21
CA ARG A 245 7.10 14.30 -22.44
C ARG A 245 7.59 15.74 -22.41
N LYS A 246 8.28 16.13 -23.48
CA LYS A 246 8.77 17.49 -23.70
C LYS A 246 8.50 17.89 -25.15
N ASP A 247 7.94 19.08 -25.35
CA ASP A 247 7.63 19.61 -26.69
C ASP A 247 6.80 18.62 -27.54
N SER A 248 5.82 17.96 -26.92
CA SER A 248 4.97 16.90 -27.47
C SER A 248 5.63 15.54 -27.74
N LEU A 249 6.94 15.40 -27.54
CA LEU A 249 7.69 14.18 -27.79
C LEU A 249 8.07 13.47 -26.47
N TYR A 250 8.01 12.14 -26.48
CA TYR A 250 8.37 11.30 -25.35
C TYR A 250 9.85 10.95 -25.38
N GLY A 251 10.47 10.96 -24.20
CA GLY A 251 11.82 10.49 -23.93
C GLY A 251 11.91 9.87 -22.54
N VAL A 252 13.11 9.51 -22.12
CA VAL A 252 13.39 8.89 -20.81
C VAL A 252 14.50 9.65 -20.12
N ILE A 253 14.29 9.96 -18.84
CA ILE A 253 15.29 10.63 -17.99
C ILE A 253 15.68 9.73 -16.84
N ASN A 254 16.91 9.87 -16.36
CA ASN A 254 17.39 9.21 -15.14
C ASN A 254 17.02 10.06 -13.90
N SER A 255 17.42 9.56 -12.72
CA SER A 255 17.19 10.24 -11.43
C SER A 255 17.96 11.54 -11.24
N GLN A 256 18.94 11.84 -12.10
CA GLN A 256 19.65 13.12 -12.13
C GLN A 256 18.96 14.13 -13.06
N GLY A 257 17.99 13.69 -13.87
CA GLY A 257 17.35 14.50 -14.90
C GLY A 257 18.11 14.52 -16.22
N ASP A 258 19.13 13.67 -16.38
CA ASP A 258 19.81 13.51 -17.65
C ASP A 258 18.99 12.64 -18.59
N TRP A 259 19.04 12.93 -19.89
CA TRP A 259 18.39 12.12 -20.90
C TRP A 259 19.08 10.78 -21.03
N VAL A 260 18.35 9.71 -20.71
CA VAL A 260 18.69 8.34 -21.10
C VAL A 260 18.27 8.12 -22.55
N LEU A 261 17.11 8.68 -22.92
CA LEU A 261 16.57 8.66 -24.28
C LEU A 261 16.01 10.04 -24.60
N MET A 262 16.57 10.69 -25.62
CA MET A 262 16.12 12.03 -26.06
C MET A 262 14.63 12.01 -26.43
N PRO A 263 13.90 13.12 -26.23
CA PRO A 263 12.47 13.19 -26.54
C PRO A 263 12.25 13.26 -28.05
N ILE A 264 12.14 12.11 -28.70
CA ILE A 264 12.02 12.00 -30.17
C ILE A 264 10.80 11.21 -30.62
N PHE A 265 10.03 10.63 -29.69
CA PHE A 265 8.92 9.74 -30.02
C PHE A 265 7.58 10.46 -29.92
N SER A 266 6.72 10.31 -30.93
CA SER A 266 5.44 11.01 -30.99
C SER A 266 4.33 10.31 -30.20
N ASN A 267 4.49 9.02 -29.90
CA ASN A 267 3.49 8.22 -29.21
C ASN A 267 4.12 7.26 -28.20
N LEU A 268 3.38 6.99 -27.12
CA LEU A 268 3.74 6.09 -26.03
C LEU A 268 2.58 5.12 -25.77
N ILE A 269 2.83 3.83 -25.93
CA ILE A 269 1.90 2.75 -25.60
C ILE A 269 2.42 2.03 -24.35
N ASN A 270 1.63 2.01 -23.28
CA ASN A 270 1.97 1.28 -22.07
C ASN A 270 1.63 -0.21 -22.26
N LEU A 271 2.66 -1.07 -22.20
CA LEU A 271 2.53 -2.52 -22.39
C LEU A 271 2.37 -3.29 -21.06
N GLY A 272 2.28 -2.57 -19.94
CA GLY A 272 2.29 -3.14 -18.60
C GLY A 272 3.68 -3.62 -18.15
N SER A 273 3.80 -3.93 -16.86
CA SER A 273 5.05 -4.38 -16.24
C SER A 273 6.25 -3.44 -16.49
N HIS A 274 6.01 -2.13 -16.49
CA HIS A 274 7.03 -1.09 -16.71
C HIS A 274 7.77 -1.25 -18.04
N ARG A 275 7.01 -1.56 -19.10
CA ARG A 275 7.47 -1.58 -20.49
C ARG A 275 6.59 -0.70 -21.34
N TRP A 276 7.19 -0.05 -22.32
CA TRP A 276 6.49 0.84 -23.23
C TRP A 276 6.91 0.55 -24.67
N ALA A 277 5.97 0.70 -25.60
CA ALA A 277 6.31 0.88 -27.00
C ALA A 277 6.25 2.37 -27.34
N LEU A 278 7.37 2.89 -27.82
CA LEU A 278 7.51 4.24 -28.34
C LEU A 278 7.42 4.20 -29.86
N LYS A 279 6.75 5.18 -30.48
CA LYS A 279 6.57 5.23 -31.93
C LYS A 279 7.25 6.45 -32.55
N ASP A 280 8.06 6.24 -33.58
CA ASP A 280 8.51 7.29 -34.51
C ASP A 280 7.67 7.29 -35.80
N GLU A 281 8.07 8.01 -36.85
CA GLU A 281 7.26 8.09 -38.08
C GLU A 281 7.02 6.73 -38.76
N ALA A 282 7.91 5.75 -38.58
CA ALA A 282 7.87 4.48 -39.31
C ALA A 282 7.78 3.24 -38.40
N ASN A 283 8.35 3.29 -37.20
CA ASN A 283 8.61 2.10 -36.38
C ASN A 283 8.16 2.27 -34.92
N TYR A 284 7.90 1.12 -34.29
CA TYR A 284 7.78 0.99 -32.85
C TYR A 284 9.07 0.46 -32.24
N PHE A 285 9.43 1.00 -31.08
CA PHE A 285 10.56 0.61 -30.25
C PHE A 285 10.06 0.23 -28.88
N MET A 286 10.40 -0.96 -28.41
CA MET A 286 10.10 -1.34 -27.04
C MET A 286 11.22 -0.87 -26.13
N ILE A 287 10.85 -0.20 -25.04
CA ILE A 287 11.76 0.17 -23.96
C ILE A 287 11.29 -0.46 -22.65
N ASP A 288 12.24 -0.81 -21.78
CA ASP A 288 11.96 -0.99 -20.37
C ASP A 288 12.23 0.29 -19.57
N HIS A 289 12.07 0.17 -18.26
CA HIS A 289 12.35 1.22 -17.28
C HIS A 289 13.78 1.75 -17.32
N SER A 290 14.77 1.00 -17.81
CA SER A 290 16.15 1.50 -17.93
C SER A 290 16.36 2.36 -19.17
N GLY A 291 15.35 2.49 -20.03
CA GLY A 291 15.47 3.11 -21.35
C GLY A 291 16.19 2.21 -22.37
N LEU A 292 16.50 0.96 -22.02
CA LEU A 292 17.10 0.00 -22.94
C LEU A 292 16.07 -0.39 -24.00
N GLN A 293 16.47 -0.20 -25.26
CA GLN A 293 15.69 -0.58 -26.43
C GLN A 293 15.79 -2.08 -26.69
N TYR A 294 14.65 -2.74 -26.87
CA TYR A 294 14.58 -4.12 -27.33
C TYR A 294 14.41 -4.17 -28.85
N GLY A 295 15.45 -4.61 -29.56
CA GLY A 295 15.41 -4.94 -30.99
C GLY A 295 15.50 -3.75 -31.96
N GLU A 296 15.50 -4.06 -33.25
CA GLU A 296 15.30 -3.09 -34.33
C GLU A 296 13.83 -2.70 -34.42
N GLY A 297 13.53 -1.51 -34.94
CA GLY A 297 12.16 -1.00 -35.01
C GLY A 297 11.21 -1.95 -35.75
N PHE A 298 9.99 -2.12 -35.23
CA PHE A 298 8.96 -2.99 -35.84
C PHE A 298 7.76 -2.18 -36.33
N ASN A 299 7.16 -2.56 -37.46
CA ASN A 299 6.06 -1.82 -38.06
C ASN A 299 4.69 -2.07 -37.41
N GLN A 300 4.53 -3.12 -36.59
CA GLN A 300 3.26 -3.50 -35.93
C GLN A 300 3.50 -4.09 -34.54
N ILE A 301 2.55 -3.87 -33.62
CA ILE A 301 2.48 -4.49 -32.29
C ILE A 301 1.27 -5.44 -32.31
N TYR A 302 1.47 -6.72 -32.00
CA TYR A 302 0.41 -7.74 -31.90
C TYR A 302 -0.09 -7.91 -30.47
#